data_AF-A0A3Q1FV91-F1
#
_entry.id   AF-A0A3Q1FV91-F1
#
_cell.length_a   1.000
_cell.length_b   1.000
_cell.length_c   1.000
_cell.angle_alpha   90.00
_cell.angle_beta   90.00
_cell.angle_gamma   90.00
#
_symmetry.space_group_name_H-M   'P 1'
#
loop_
_entity.id
_entity.type
_entity.pdbx_description
1 polymer ?
#
loop_
_entity_poly.entity_id
_entity_poly.type
_entity_poly.pdbx_seq_one_letter_code
_entity_poly.pdbx_strand_id
1 'polypeptide(L)'
;MDEIKVSPDYNWFRSTVPLKRIIVDDDDSKVWSLYDAGPKSIRCPIIFLPPVSGTAEVFFQQVLALTGWGYRVISKLLEHRCQCPWSSAFCIAMD
;
A
#
# COMPACT_ATOMS: atom_id res chain seq x y z
N MET A 1 11.20 -15.74 -10.58
CA MET A 1 10.35 -14.62 -10.08
C MET A 1 8.87 -14.80 -10.42
N ASP A 2 8.48 -15.77 -11.27
CA ASP A 2 7.07 -16.04 -11.64
C ASP A 2 6.26 -16.85 -10.61
N GLU A 3 6.91 -17.42 -9.61
CA GLU A 3 6.28 -18.33 -8.65
C GLU A 3 5.26 -17.64 -7.72
N ILE A 4 5.47 -16.35 -7.42
CA ILE A 4 4.59 -15.58 -6.52
C ILE A 4 3.23 -15.32 -7.17
N LYS A 5 3.18 -15.12 -8.50
CA LYS A 5 1.92 -14.84 -9.22
C LYS A 5 0.98 -16.05 -9.24
N VAL A 6 1.51 -17.26 -9.01
CA VAL A 6 0.74 -18.52 -9.00
C VAL A 6 0.37 -18.94 -7.57
N SER A 7 0.90 -18.26 -6.55
CA SER A 7 0.61 -18.60 -5.16
C SER A 7 -0.88 -18.40 -4.80
N PRO A 8 -1.52 -19.38 -4.15
CA PRO A 8 -2.88 -19.24 -3.62
C PRO A 8 -3.06 -18.00 -2.73
N ASP A 9 -2.06 -17.68 -1.90
CA ASP A 9 -2.11 -16.55 -0.97
C ASP A 9 -2.09 -15.21 -1.71
N TYR A 10 -1.30 -15.12 -2.79
CA TYR A 10 -1.23 -13.93 -3.62
C TYR A 10 -2.54 -13.70 -4.38
N ASN A 11 -3.14 -14.78 -4.91
CA ASN A 11 -4.44 -14.72 -5.58
C ASN A 11 -5.57 -14.35 -4.63
N TRP A 12 -5.56 -14.90 -3.41
CA TRP A 12 -6.49 -14.52 -2.36
C TRP A 12 -6.33 -13.05 -1.99
N PHE A 13 -5.10 -12.59 -1.76
CA PHE A 13 -4.80 -11.19 -1.47
C PHE A 13 -5.37 -10.25 -2.53
N ARG A 14 -5.12 -10.55 -3.82
CA ARG A 14 -5.63 -9.75 -4.96
C ARG A 14 -7.16 -9.75 -5.06
N SER A 15 -7.82 -10.81 -4.61
CA SER A 15 -9.28 -10.94 -4.64
C SER A 15 -9.95 -10.26 -3.44
N THR A 16 -9.29 -10.25 -2.29
CA THR A 16 -9.87 -9.75 -1.03
C THR A 16 -9.48 -8.30 -0.72
N VAL A 17 -8.27 -7.87 -1.09
CA VAL A 17 -7.77 -6.52 -0.80
C VAL A 17 -7.86 -5.66 -2.06
N PRO A 18 -8.84 -4.75 -2.15
CA PRO A 18 -9.00 -3.92 -3.34
C PRO A 18 -7.89 -2.88 -3.45
N LEU A 19 -7.36 -2.72 -4.66
CA LEU A 19 -6.48 -1.61 -5.00
C LEU A 19 -7.33 -0.33 -5.15
N LYS A 20 -7.11 0.64 -4.26
CA LYS A 20 -7.78 1.94 -4.28
C LYS A 20 -6.94 2.94 -5.05
N ARG A 21 -7.60 3.73 -5.89
CA ARG A 21 -7.01 4.87 -6.60
C ARG A 21 -7.58 6.15 -6.02
N ILE A 22 -6.71 7.01 -5.50
CA ILE A 22 -7.09 8.29 -4.90
C ILE A 22 -6.44 9.39 -5.73
N ILE A 23 -7.24 10.34 -6.20
CA ILE A 23 -6.74 11.55 -6.84
C ILE A 23 -6.36 12.51 -5.71
N VAL A 24 -5.10 12.97 -5.69
CA VAL A 24 -4.55 13.78 -4.59
C VAL A 24 -4.38 15.25 -4.97
N ASP A 25 -4.45 15.58 -6.25
CA ASP A 25 -4.25 16.94 -6.75
C ASP A 25 -5.45 17.37 -7.60
N ASP A 26 -5.72 18.68 -7.65
CA ASP A 26 -6.87 19.25 -8.37
C ASP A 26 -6.77 19.10 -9.90
N ASP A 27 -5.58 18.77 -10.40
CA ASP A 27 -5.26 18.60 -11.83
C ASP A 27 -5.35 17.13 -12.31
N ASP A 28 -5.90 16.21 -11.50
CA ASP A 28 -6.01 14.76 -11.76
C ASP A 28 -4.68 14.02 -12.08
N SER A 29 -3.57 14.75 -12.15
CA SER A 29 -2.26 14.28 -12.61
C SER A 29 -1.53 13.41 -11.58
N LYS A 30 -1.96 13.47 -10.31
CA LYS A 30 -1.39 12.66 -9.21
C LYS A 30 -2.42 11.69 -8.67
N VAL A 31 -2.44 10.50 -9.26
CA VAL A 31 -3.24 9.37 -8.76
C VAL A 31 -2.37 8.49 -7.88
N TRP A 32 -2.80 8.27 -6.64
CA TRP A 32 -2.18 7.33 -5.71
C TRP A 32 -2.90 6.00 -5.77
N SER A 33 -2.13 4.94 -6.00
CA SER A 33 -2.62 3.57 -5.93
C SER A 33 -2.18 2.94 -4.61
N LEU A 34 -3.13 2.50 -3.79
CA LEU A 34 -2.85 1.90 -2.47
C LEU A 34 -3.76 0.72 -2.16
N TYR A 35 -3.22 -0.23 -1.40
CA TYR A 35 -3.98 -1.29 -0.75
C TYR A 35 -4.37 -0.87 0.65
N ASP A 36 -5.60 -1.18 1.07
CA ASP A 36 -6.12 -0.90 2.41
C ASP A 36 -6.83 -2.16 2.92
N ALA A 37 -6.22 -2.82 3.91
CA ALA A 37 -6.67 -4.09 4.48
C ALA A 37 -6.89 -3.97 5.99
N GLY A 38 -7.83 -4.76 6.51
CA GLY A 38 -8.14 -4.85 7.95
C GLY A 38 -9.24 -3.90 8.44
N PRO A 39 -9.50 -3.89 9.77
CA PRO A 39 -10.64 -3.19 10.35
C PRO A 39 -10.49 -1.67 10.32
N LYS A 40 -11.47 -0.95 9.77
CA LYS A 40 -11.46 0.52 9.71
C LYS A 40 -11.68 1.22 11.05
N SER A 41 -12.09 0.49 12.09
CA SER A 41 -12.27 1.00 13.45
C SER A 41 -10.93 1.30 14.17
N ILE A 42 -9.82 0.75 13.69
CA ILE A 42 -8.48 0.96 14.25
C ILE A 42 -7.99 2.37 13.87
N ARG A 43 -7.58 3.15 14.87
CA ARG A 43 -7.15 4.55 14.72
C ARG A 43 -5.72 4.70 14.18
N CYS A 44 -4.84 3.73 14.41
CA CYS A 44 -3.44 3.75 14.02
C CYS A 44 -3.15 2.67 12.95
N PRO A 45 -3.24 3.00 11.64
CA PRO A 45 -2.88 2.06 10.59
C PRO A 45 -1.36 1.91 10.46
N ILE A 46 -0.90 0.71 10.13
CA ILE A 46 0.48 0.43 9.74
C ILE A 46 0.64 0.75 8.26
N ILE A 47 1.62 1.58 7.90
CA ILE A 47 1.84 2.00 6.51
C ILE A 47 3.12 1.38 5.97
N PHE A 48 2.99 0.64 4.87
CA PHE A 48 4.12 0.12 4.10
C PHE A 48 4.45 1.06 2.93
N LEU A 49 5.70 1.50 2.90
CA LEU A 49 6.28 2.30 1.84
C LEU A 49 7.36 1.47 1.13
N PRO A 50 7.09 0.97 -0.08
CA PRO A 50 8.10 0.25 -0.84
C PRO A 50 9.23 1.21 -1.25
N PRO A 51 10.44 0.67 -1.47
CA PRO A 51 11.54 1.42 -2.05
C PRO A 51 11.18 1.94 -3.45
N VAL A 52 11.96 2.91 -3.95
CA VAL A 52 11.68 3.73 -5.15
C VAL A 52 11.32 2.92 -6.41
N SER A 53 11.80 1.68 -6.55
CA SER A 53 11.54 0.79 -7.70
C SER A 53 10.61 -0.38 -7.40
N GLY A 54 9.97 -0.42 -6.22
CA GLY A 54 9.15 -1.52 -5.75
C GLY A 54 7.64 -1.28 -5.90
N THR A 55 6.88 -2.36 -6.11
CA THR A 55 5.41 -2.28 -6.03
C THR A 55 4.92 -2.47 -4.60
N ALA A 56 3.76 -1.92 -4.27
CA ALA A 56 3.11 -2.12 -2.96
C ALA A 56 2.83 -3.60 -2.65
N GLU A 57 2.78 -4.44 -3.68
CA GLU A 57 2.51 -5.88 -3.62
C GLU A 57 3.66 -6.70 -3.02
N VAL A 58 4.88 -6.15 -2.94
CA VAL A 58 6.02 -6.86 -2.34
C VAL A 58 5.79 -7.20 -0.86
N PHE A 59 4.90 -6.48 -0.18
CA PHE A 59 4.55 -6.69 1.22
C PHE A 59 3.29 -7.53 1.43
N PHE A 60 2.78 -8.23 0.41
CA PHE A 60 1.49 -8.93 0.51
C PHE A 60 1.45 -9.93 1.69
N GLN A 61 2.55 -10.64 1.95
CA GLN A 61 2.63 -11.59 3.08
C GLN A 61 2.52 -10.86 4.43
N GLN A 62 3.22 -9.73 4.60
CA GLN A 62 3.18 -8.91 5.81
C GLN A 62 1.80 -8.29 6.00
N VAL A 63 1.17 -7.84 4.91
CA VAL A 63 -0.20 -7.32 4.94
C VAL A 63 -1.17 -8.40 5.39
N LEU A 64 -1.08 -9.63 4.84
CA LEU A 64 -1.93 -10.75 5.23
C LEU A 64 -1.74 -11.14 6.70
N ALA A 65 -0.50 -11.28 7.16
CA ALA A 65 -0.20 -11.65 8.54
C ALA A 65 -0.73 -10.62 9.55
N LEU A 66 -0.44 -9.33 9.33
CA LEU A 66 -0.89 -8.25 10.21
C LEU A 66 -2.40 -8.05 10.19
N THR A 67 -3.03 -8.21 9.02
CA THR A 67 -4.49 -8.17 8.91
C THR A 67 -5.14 -9.33 9.67
N GLY A 68 -4.53 -10.52 9.63
CA GLY A 68 -4.96 -11.67 10.42
C GLY A 68 -4.87 -11.45 11.94
N TRP A 69 -3.96 -10.58 12.38
CA TRP A 69 -3.85 -10.16 13.79
C TRP A 69 -4.78 -8.99 14.17
N GLY A 70 -5.58 -8.48 13.22
CA GLY A 70 -6.54 -7.41 13.47
C GLY A 70 -5.98 -5.99 13.31
N TYR A 71 -4.76 -5.84 12.78
CA TYR A 71 -4.23 -4.51 12.44
C TYR A 71 -4.82 -4.01 11.12
N ARG A 72 -4.95 -2.69 11.01
CA ARG A 72 -5.22 -2.03 9.74
C ARG A 72 -3.89 -1.75 9.04
N VAL A 73 -3.79 -2.15 7.78
CA VAL A 73 -2.56 -2.03 7.01
C VAL A 73 -2.83 -1.32 5.69
N ILE A 74 -1.99 -0.34 5.37
CA ILE A 74 -2.04 0.42 4.14
C ILE A 74 -0.71 0.27 3.41
N SER A 75 -0.72 -0.17 2.15
CA SER A 75 0.50 -0.28 1.32
C SER A 75 0.36 0.58 0.09
N LYS A 76 1.26 1.56 -0.10
CA LYS A 76 1.18 2.55 -1.18
C LYS A 76 2.17 2.25 -2.29
N LEU A 77 1.73 2.34 -3.54
CA LEU A 77 2.64 2.33 -4.70
C LEU A 77 3.18 3.75 -4.91
N LEU A 78 4.50 3.92 -4.80
CA LEU A 78 5.17 5.13 -5.25
C LEU A 78 5.45 4.96 -6.74
N GLU A 79 4.57 5.46 -7.60
CA GLU A 79 4.86 5.52 -9.03
C GLU A 79 5.75 6.74 -9.32
N HIS A 80 6.78 6.53 -10.16
CA HIS A 80 7.85 7.45 -10.56
C HIS A 80 7.43 8.83 -11.13
N ARG A 81 6.15 9.22 -11.07
CA ARG A 81 5.63 10.50 -11.59
C ARG A 81 5.31 11.55 -10.55
N CYS A 82 5.41 11.26 -9.25
CA CYS A 82 5.36 12.31 -8.23
C CYS A 82 6.76 12.85 -7.94
N GLN A 83 7.33 13.61 -8.87
CA GLN A 83 8.42 14.54 -8.58
C GLN A 83 7.83 15.71 -7.77
N CYS A 84 7.43 15.46 -6.52
CA CYS A 84 6.99 16.50 -5.60
C CYS A 84 7.68 16.30 -4.25
N PRO A 85 7.96 17.36 -3.46
CA PRO A 85 8.86 17.32 -2.29
C PRO A 85 8.37 16.47 -1.10
N TRP A 86 7.30 15.70 -1.26
CA TRP A 86 6.55 15.04 -0.20
C TRP A 86 7.22 13.78 0.35
N SER A 87 8.38 13.36 -0.18
CA SER A 87 9.22 12.38 0.52
C SER A 87 9.57 12.88 1.93
N SER A 88 9.66 14.20 2.13
CA SER A 88 9.86 14.82 3.44
C SER A 88 8.64 14.74 4.35
N ALA A 89 7.41 14.86 3.82
CA ALA A 89 6.20 14.98 4.62
C ALA A 89 5.77 13.65 5.27
N PHE A 90 6.06 12.52 4.63
CA PHE A 90 5.76 11.20 5.21
C PHE A 90 6.82 10.73 6.21
N CYS A 91 8.07 11.22 6.10
CA CYS A 91 9.08 11.02 7.15
C CYS A 91 8.72 11.75 8.45
N ILE A 92 7.99 12.87 8.38
CA ILE A 92 7.60 13.66 9.57
C ILE A 92 6.48 12.98 10.39
N ALA A 93 5.74 12.01 9.84
CA ALA A 93 4.78 11.25 10.64
C ALA A 93 5.43 10.09 11.44
N MET A 94 6.75 9.94 11.37
CA MET A 94 7.56 8.99 12.14
C MET A 94 8.66 9.68 12.97
N ASP A 95 8.43 10.93 13.38
CA ASP A 95 9.16 11.59 14.48
C ASP A 95 8.15 12.06 15.55
#